data_AF-A0A965ABD3-F1
#
_entry.id   AF-A0A965ABD3-F1
#
_cell.length_a   1.000
_cell.length_b   1.000
_cell.length_c   1.000
_cell.angle_alpha   90.00
_cell.angle_beta   90.00
_cell.angle_gamma   90.00
#
_symmetry.space_group_name_H-M   'P 1'
#
loop_
_entity.id
_entity.type
_entity.pdbx_description
1 polymer ?
#
loop_
_entity_poly.entity_id
_entity_poly.type
_entity_poly.pdbx_seq_one_letter_code
_entity_poly.pdbx_strand_id
1 'polypeptide(L)'
;MAKNKIVGKNKAPKSNKATGRDYSYDKEYQSSPSRVKYRSELNKEARKRKIYGKRHTNGVDLSHTKSGKMVLEGRSTNRARNGRNGKTTKK
;
A
#
# COMPACT_ATOMS: atom_id res chain seq x y z
N MET A 1 5.42 21.32 -21.12
CA MET A 1 6.41 20.25 -21.32
C MET A 1 5.99 19.01 -20.55
N ALA A 2 5.59 17.93 -21.23
CA ALA A 2 5.22 16.67 -20.58
C ALA A 2 6.48 15.98 -20.01
N LYS A 3 6.60 15.92 -18.68
CA LYS A 3 7.78 15.41 -17.96
C LYS A 3 7.93 13.88 -17.96
N ASN A 4 7.20 13.14 -18.79
CA ASN A 4 7.27 11.68 -18.83
C ASN A 4 7.45 11.18 -20.27
N LYS A 5 8.63 11.43 -20.85
CA LYS A 5 9.06 10.69 -22.05
C LYS A 5 9.39 9.27 -21.57
N ILE A 6 8.50 8.32 -21.86
CA ILE A 6 8.73 6.90 -21.56
C ILE A 6 9.93 6.45 -22.41
N VAL A 7 11.08 6.24 -21.76
CA VAL A 7 12.28 5.72 -22.41
C VAL A 7 12.26 4.20 -22.27
N GLY A 8 12.04 3.51 -23.40
CA GLY A 8 12.12 2.05 -23.50
C GLY A 8 10.80 1.38 -23.90
N LYS A 9 10.82 0.62 -24.99
CA LYS A 9 9.78 -0.37 -25.30
C LYS A 9 9.97 -1.54 -24.33
N ASN A 10 8.93 -1.88 -23.58
CA ASN A 10 8.92 -3.08 -22.77
C ASN A 10 9.26 -4.33 -23.63
N LYS A 11 10.15 -5.20 -23.13
CA LYS A 11 10.60 -6.43 -23.81
C LYS A 11 9.68 -7.63 -23.57
N ALA A 12 8.65 -7.51 -22.73
CA ALA A 12 7.74 -8.62 -22.47
C ALA A 12 6.84 -8.90 -23.69
N PRO A 13 6.75 -10.17 -24.15
CA PRO A 13 5.94 -10.52 -25.30
C PRO A 13 4.47 -10.14 -25.05
N LYS A 14 3.82 -9.55 -26.08
CA LYS A 14 2.38 -9.16 -26.10
C LYS A 14 1.96 -7.97 -25.23
N SER A 15 2.88 -7.19 -24.64
CA SER A 15 2.49 -6.06 -23.79
C SER A 15 2.79 -4.70 -24.41
N ASN A 16 1.72 -3.95 -24.71
CA ASN A 16 1.76 -2.59 -25.27
C ASN A 16 1.98 -1.49 -24.20
N LYS A 17 2.31 -1.87 -22.96
CA LYS A 17 2.42 -0.96 -21.81
C LYS A 17 3.89 -0.56 -21.57
N ALA A 18 4.09 0.70 -21.18
CA ALA A 18 5.40 1.30 -20.89
C ALA A 18 6.27 0.47 -19.94
N THR A 19 5.68 -0.08 -18.88
CA THR A 19 6.37 -0.90 -17.87
C THR A 19 6.16 -2.41 -18.07
N GLY A 20 5.36 -2.80 -19.07
CA GLY A 20 4.94 -4.16 -19.29
C GLY A 20 3.88 -4.74 -18.36
N ARG A 21 3.62 -4.09 -17.22
CA ARG A 21 2.58 -4.51 -16.25
C ARG A 21 1.23 -3.87 -16.57
N ASP A 22 0.18 -4.66 -16.35
CA ASP A 22 -1.18 -4.12 -16.26
C ASP A 22 -1.44 -3.61 -14.84
N TYR A 23 -1.83 -2.33 -14.73
CA TYR A 23 -2.23 -1.69 -13.48
C TYR A 23 -3.73 -1.36 -13.44
N SER A 24 -4.54 -1.83 -14.40
CA SER A 24 -5.99 -1.57 -14.44
C SER A 24 -6.66 -1.96 -13.13
N TYR A 25 -6.46 -3.21 -12.71
CA TYR A 25 -6.94 -3.74 -11.44
C TYR A 25 -6.44 -2.94 -10.24
N ASP A 26 -5.12 -2.68 -10.16
CA ASP A 26 -4.55 -1.92 -9.04
C ASP A 26 -5.14 -0.51 -8.96
N LYS A 27 -5.31 0.17 -10.10
CA LYS A 27 -5.90 1.51 -10.15
C LYS A 27 -7.34 1.49 -9.66
N GLU A 28 -8.14 0.57 -10.17
CA GLU A 28 -9.53 0.40 -9.76
C GLU A 28 -9.63 0.11 -8.26
N TYR A 29 -8.89 -0.89 -7.78
CA TYR A 29 -8.86 -1.26 -6.38
C TYR A 29 -8.44 -0.08 -5.49
N GLN A 30 -7.37 0.65 -5.83
CA GLN A 30 -6.90 1.79 -5.04
C GLN A 30 -7.83 3.02 -5.13
N SER A 31 -8.63 3.14 -6.20
CA SER A 31 -9.65 4.18 -6.34
C SER A 31 -10.93 3.90 -5.55
N SER A 32 -11.15 2.65 -5.13
CA SER A 32 -12.36 2.29 -4.38
C SER A 32 -12.51 3.12 -3.08
N PRO A 33 -13.74 3.58 -2.73
CA PRO A 33 -13.96 4.42 -1.56
C PRO A 33 -13.46 3.79 -0.26
N SER A 34 -13.58 2.47 -0.12
CA SER A 34 -13.10 1.71 1.04
C SER A 34 -11.59 1.80 1.20
N ARG A 35 -10.83 1.68 0.10
CA ARG A 35 -9.36 1.80 0.10
C ARG A 35 -8.88 3.21 0.34
N VAL A 36 -9.57 4.20 -0.23
CA VAL A 36 -9.31 5.61 0.04
C VAL A 36 -9.52 5.93 1.53
N LYS A 37 -10.63 5.48 2.12
CA LYS A 37 -10.93 5.63 3.55
C LYS A 37 -9.88 4.94 4.43
N TYR A 38 -9.53 3.69 4.12
CA TYR A 38 -8.50 2.94 4.83
C TYR A 38 -7.16 3.69 4.86
N ARG A 39 -6.71 4.22 3.70
CA ARG A 39 -5.46 4.98 3.61
C ARG A 39 -5.55 6.34 4.33
N SER A 40 -6.70 7.00 4.29
CA SER A 40 -6.88 8.30 4.95
C SER A 40 -6.84 8.16 6.47
N GLU A 41 -7.45 7.11 7.03
CA GLU A 41 -7.38 6.77 8.46
C GLU A 41 -5.93 6.54 8.91
N LEU A 42 -5.20 5.67 8.20
CA LEU A 42 -3.79 5.39 8.51
C LEU A 42 -2.92 6.65 8.45
N ASN A 43 -3.17 7.53 7.48
CA ASN A 43 -2.42 8.78 7.35
C ASN A 43 -2.79 9.79 8.44
N LYS A 44 -4.06 9.87 8.85
CA LYS A 44 -4.51 10.70 9.97
C LYS A 44 -3.82 10.27 11.26
N GLU A 45 -3.77 8.96 11.51
CA GLU A 45 -3.12 8.40 12.70
C GLU A 45 -1.60 8.60 12.66
N ALA A 46 -0.96 8.42 11.50
CA ALA A 46 0.47 8.69 11.34
C ALA A 46 0.83 10.16 11.61
N ARG A 47 -0.05 11.10 11.22
CA ARG A 47 0.12 12.53 11.51
C ARG A 47 -0.04 12.81 13.00
N LYS A 48 -1.07 12.26 13.66
CA LYS A 48 -1.26 12.37 15.12
C LYS A 48 -0.03 11.89 15.90
N ARG A 49 0.57 10.79 15.45
CA ARG A 49 1.79 10.21 16.05
C ARG A 49 3.09 10.89 15.61
N LYS A 50 3.05 11.93 14.77
CA LYS A 50 4.22 12.63 14.22
C LYS A 50 5.22 11.72 13.46
N ILE A 51 4.72 10.63 12.87
CA ILE A 51 5.51 9.65 12.09
C ILE A 51 5.17 9.66 10.59
N TYR A 52 4.31 10.58 10.15
CA TYR A 52 3.99 10.71 8.72
C TYR A 52 5.27 10.99 7.92
N GLY A 53 5.50 10.23 6.85
CA GLY A 53 6.75 10.26 6.08
C GLY A 53 7.94 9.50 6.69
N LYS A 54 7.91 9.16 7.99
CA LYS A 54 9.03 8.51 8.70
C LYS A 54 8.85 7.00 8.96
N ARG A 55 7.66 6.47 8.69
CA ARG A 55 7.32 5.04 8.89
C ARG A 55 8.33 4.08 8.27
N HIS A 56 8.74 4.36 7.02
CA HIS A 56 9.68 3.50 6.30
C HIS A 56 11.05 3.47 6.98
N THR A 57 11.60 4.65 7.31
CA THR A 57 12.88 4.82 7.97
C THR A 57 12.90 4.20 9.38
N ASN A 58 11.79 4.34 10.11
CA ASN A 58 11.64 3.79 11.45
C ASN A 58 11.32 2.28 11.46
N GLY A 59 11.15 1.64 10.29
CA GLY A 59 10.85 0.21 10.21
C GLY A 59 9.49 -0.19 10.78
N VAL A 60 8.53 0.74 10.83
CA VAL A 60 7.22 0.53 11.47
C VAL A 60 6.06 0.83 10.53
N ASP A 61 4.98 0.07 10.66
CA ASP A 61 3.71 0.29 9.98
C ASP A 61 2.58 0.51 11.00
N LEU A 62 1.48 1.09 10.53
CA LEU A 62 0.23 1.16 11.29
C LEU A 62 -0.66 -0.02 10.87
N SER A 63 -1.17 -0.75 11.86
CA SER A 63 -2.03 -1.92 11.66
C SER A 63 -3.38 -1.70 12.32
N HIS A 64 -4.46 -2.04 11.63
CA HIS A 64 -5.78 -2.17 12.26
C HIS A 64 -5.84 -3.48 13.05
N THR A 65 -6.31 -3.37 14.27
CA THR A 65 -6.55 -4.51 15.14
C THR A 65 -7.95 -5.10 14.91
N LYS A 66 -8.18 -6.33 15.38
CA LYS A 66 -9.50 -6.97 15.39
C LYS A 66 -10.55 -6.15 16.15
N SER A 67 -10.14 -5.40 17.18
CA SER A 67 -11.00 -4.51 17.95
C SER A 67 -11.21 -3.13 17.31
N GLY A 68 -10.69 -2.90 16.10
CA GLY A 68 -10.86 -1.65 15.36
C GLY A 68 -9.88 -0.53 15.75
N LYS A 69 -9.03 -0.74 16.77
CA LYS A 69 -7.98 0.22 17.14
C LYS A 69 -6.81 0.16 16.17
N MET A 70 -6.09 1.27 16.00
CA MET A 70 -4.82 1.30 15.25
C MET A 70 -3.63 1.22 16.20
N VAL A 71 -2.69 0.33 15.89
CA VAL A 71 -1.45 0.14 16.67
C VAL A 71 -0.23 0.29 15.77
N LEU A 72 0.89 0.67 16.39
CA LEU A 72 2.18 0.68 15.73
C LEU A 72 2.76 -0.73 15.78
N GLU A 73 3.30 -1.22 14.68
CA GLU A 73 3.86 -2.56 14.60
C GLU A 73 5.12 -2.57 13.73
N GLY A 74 6.03 -3.50 14.03
CA GLY A 74 7.19 -3.76 13.18
C GLY A 74 6.76 -4.13 11.76
N ARG A 75 7.39 -3.48 10.77
CA ARG A 75 7.07 -3.62 9.34
C ARG A 75 7.15 -5.06 8.85
N SER A 76 8.16 -5.82 9.31
CA SER A 76 8.35 -7.23 8.96
C SER A 76 7.17 -8.07 9.44
N THR A 77 6.80 -7.93 10.71
CA THR A 77 5.69 -8.66 11.34
C THR A 77 4.36 -8.36 10.68
N ASN A 78 4.09 -7.09 10.38
CA ASN A 78 2.83 -6.70 9.73
C ASN A 78 2.73 -7.30 8.32
N ARG A 79 3.78 -7.17 7.50
CA ARG A 79 3.78 -7.65 6.12
C ARG A 79 3.79 -9.18 6.01
N ALA A 80 4.35 -9.87 7.01
CA ALA A 80 4.29 -11.32 7.10
C ALA A 80 2.87 -11.85 7.38
N ARG A 81 1.96 -11.02 7.90
CA ARG A 81 0.55 -11.37 8.16
C ARG A 81 -0.26 -11.36 6.86
N ASN A 82 -0.02 -12.35 6.01
CA ASN A 82 -0.61 -12.47 4.67
C ASN A 82 -1.96 -13.19 4.62
N GLY A 83 -2.60 -13.45 5.77
CA GLY A 83 -3.92 -14.06 5.86
C GLY A 83 -4.04 -15.48 5.28
N ARG A 84 -2.91 -16.15 5.04
CA ARG A 84 -2.88 -17.51 4.48
C ARG A 84 -3.59 -18.51 5.42
N ASN A 85 -4.26 -19.50 4.83
CA ASN A 85 -5.04 -20.53 5.54
C ASN A 85 -6.17 -19.94 6.41
N GLY A 86 -6.88 -18.93 5.90
CA GLY A 86 -8.00 -18.30 6.61
C GLY A 86 -7.61 -17.47 7.82
N LYS A 87 -6.31 -17.23 8.03
CA LYS A 87 -5.84 -16.36 9.10
C LYS A 87 -6.25 -14.92 8.82
N THR A 88 -6.47 -14.15 9.88
CA THR A 88 -6.79 -12.73 9.71
C THR A 88 -5.55 -11.92 9.30
N THR A 89 -5.78 -10.89 8.50
CA THR A 89 -4.77 -9.86 8.17
C THR A 89 -4.76 -8.72 9.19
N LYS A 90 -5.75 -8.69 10.11
CA LYS A 90 -5.79 -7.75 11.23
C LYS A 90 -4.95 -8.27 12.38
N LYS A 91 -4.40 -7.36 13.16
CA LYS A 91 -3.69 -7.69 14.39
C LYS A 91 -4.69 -8.08 15.50
#